data_AF-T1B5Y0-F1
#
_entry.id   AF-T1B5Y0-F1
#
_cell.length_a   1.000
_cell.length_b   1.000
_cell.length_c   1.000
_cell.angle_alpha   90.00
_cell.angle_beta   90.00
_cell.angle_gamma   90.00
#
_symmetry.space_group_name_H-M   'P 1'
#
loop_
_entity.id
_entity.type
_entity.pdbx_description
1 polymer ?
#
loop_
_entity_poly.entity_id
_entity_poly.type
_entity_poly.pdbx_seq_one_letter_code
_entity_poly.pdbx_strand_id
1 'polypeptide(L)'
;MVVKRQCSFCADEIEPGTGMMFVKRDGTVYNFCSGSCRKQQLHLGRVGHRRKWTRAHAQKKATEQTGGRAAQNRAAAKAAQNPEPTAPAPGAPAPELAEPAPEPATPETKPKTRRRPKAEAADADSASP
;
A
#
# COMPACT_ATOMS: atom_id res chain seq x y z
N MET A 1 -27.60 -25.87 -6.49
CA MET A 1 -26.42 -25.04 -6.84
C MET A 1 -25.81 -24.53 -5.55
N VAL A 2 -24.48 -24.63 -5.37
CA VAL A 2 -23.82 -24.33 -4.08
C VAL A 2 -23.21 -22.93 -4.10
N VAL A 3 -23.53 -22.12 -3.10
CA VAL A 3 -23.08 -20.72 -3.02
C VAL A 3 -21.71 -20.66 -2.32
N LYS A 4 -20.67 -20.26 -3.06
CA LYS A 4 -19.34 -19.99 -2.51
C LYS A 4 -19.29 -18.59 -1.90
N ARG A 5 -18.58 -18.43 -0.78
CA ARG A 5 -18.38 -17.14 -0.10
C ARG A 5 -16.89 -16.81 -0.03
N GLN A 6 -16.55 -15.52 0.10
CA GLN A 6 -15.16 -15.08 0.26
C GLN A 6 -14.86 -14.68 1.70
N CYS A 7 -13.66 -14.98 2.15
CA CYS A 7 -13.17 -14.60 3.47
C CYS A 7 -12.80 -13.11 3.52
N SER A 8 -13.34 -12.37 4.48
CA SER A 8 -13.14 -10.91 4.62
C SER A 8 -11.70 -10.50 4.99
N PHE A 9 -10.91 -11.42 5.55
CA PHE A 9 -9.51 -11.13 5.93
C PHE A 9 -8.52 -11.69 4.92
N CYS A 10 -8.65 -12.98 4.58
CA CYS A 10 -7.68 -13.70 3.76
C CYS A 10 -7.97 -13.53 2.23
N ALA A 11 -9.21 -13.16 1.86
CA ALA A 11 -9.74 -13.11 0.49
C ALA A 11 -9.72 -14.45 -0.26
N ASP A 12 -9.65 -15.55 0.49
CA ASP A 12 -9.78 -16.90 -0.04
C ASP A 12 -11.25 -17.31 -0.16
N GLU A 13 -11.51 -18.25 -1.08
CA GLU A 13 -12.83 -18.88 -1.20
C GLU A 13 -13.06 -19.81 -0.01
N ILE A 14 -14.23 -19.70 0.59
CA ILE A 14 -14.68 -20.52 1.71
C ILE A 14 -15.45 -21.70 1.12
N GLU A 15 -14.99 -22.90 1.45
CA GLU A 15 -15.70 -24.12 1.10
C GLU A 15 -17.08 -24.13 1.78
N PRO A 16 -18.17 -24.39 1.05
CA PRO A 16 -19.52 -24.48 1.61
C PRO A 16 -19.58 -25.43 2.81
N GLY A 17 -20.24 -25.00 3.89
CA GLY A 17 -20.31 -25.76 5.15
C GLY A 17 -19.07 -25.60 6.06
N THR A 18 -18.05 -24.85 5.61
CA THR A 18 -16.86 -24.53 6.41
C THR A 18 -16.81 -23.04 6.76
N GLY A 19 -16.04 -22.71 7.79
CA GLY A 19 -15.81 -21.34 8.22
C GLY A 19 -16.84 -20.84 9.21
N MET A 20 -16.88 -19.52 9.38
CA MET A 20 -17.74 -18.87 10.38
C MET A 20 -18.14 -17.48 9.96
N MET A 21 -19.36 -17.10 10.34
CA MET A 21 -19.92 -15.76 10.11
C MET A 21 -19.89 -14.98 11.43
N PHE A 22 -19.34 -13.77 11.40
CA PHE A 22 -19.30 -12.85 12.53
C PHE A 22 -20.05 -11.57 12.18
N VAL A 23 -21.10 -11.27 12.95
CA VAL A 23 -21.91 -10.06 12.77
C VAL A 23 -21.50 -9.06 13.85
N LYS A 24 -21.06 -7.87 13.45
CA LYS A 24 -20.81 -6.75 14.37
C LYS A 24 -22.13 -6.16 14.87
N ARG A 25 -22.06 -5.42 15.99
CA ARG A 25 -23.20 -4.64 16.51
C ARG A 25 -23.78 -3.68 15.48
N ASP A 26 -22.94 -3.15 14.58
CA ASP A 26 -23.35 -2.23 13.50
C ASP A 26 -24.02 -2.95 12.32
N GLY A 27 -24.27 -4.26 12.41
CA GLY A 27 -24.85 -5.09 11.34
C GLY A 27 -23.86 -5.52 10.25
N THR A 28 -22.59 -5.10 10.32
CA THR A 28 -21.57 -5.52 9.35
C THR A 28 -21.24 -7.01 9.51
N VAL A 29 -21.36 -7.76 8.43
CA VAL A 29 -21.10 -9.21 8.40
C VAL A 29 -19.69 -9.48 7.86
N TYR A 30 -18.90 -10.22 8.63
CA TYR A 30 -17.60 -10.76 8.22
C TYR A 30 -17.69 -12.27 8.08
N ASN A 31 -17.17 -12.79 6.97
CA ASN A 31 -17.04 -14.23 6.75
C ASN A 31 -15.57 -14.63 6.92
N PHE A 32 -15.29 -15.65 7.72
CA PHE A 32 -13.93 -16.15 7.95
C PHE A 32 -13.81 -17.61 7.55
N CYS A 33 -12.74 -17.96 6.83
CA CYS A 33 -12.44 -19.37 6.52
C CYS A 33 -11.95 -20.15 7.75
N SER A 34 -11.31 -19.48 8.72
CA SER A 34 -10.69 -20.12 9.88
C SER A 34 -10.65 -19.23 11.12
N GLY A 35 -10.45 -19.85 12.29
CA GLY A 35 -10.29 -19.14 13.57
C GLY A 35 -9.05 -18.23 13.62
N SER A 36 -8.01 -18.52 12.82
CA SER A 36 -6.82 -17.67 12.72
C SER A 36 -7.12 -16.36 11.99
N CYS A 37 -7.86 -16.39 10.87
CA CYS A 37 -8.31 -15.18 10.17
C CYS A 37 -9.21 -14.33 11.11
N ARG A 38 -10.09 -14.95 11.92
CA ARG A 38 -10.91 -14.26 12.94
C ARG A 38 -10.07 -13.56 14.01
N LYS A 39 -9.12 -14.27 14.64
CA LYS A 39 -8.25 -13.72 15.69
C LYS A 39 -7.43 -12.56 15.14
N GLN A 40 -6.82 -12.72 13.96
CA GLN A 40 -6.00 -11.68 13.34
C GLN A 40 -6.76 -10.39 13.08
N GLN A 41 -7.99 -10.48 12.56
CA GLN A 41 -8.76 -9.28 12.22
C GLN A 41 -9.46 -8.66 13.44
N LEU A 42 -10.07 -9.47 14.31
CA LEU A 42 -10.89 -8.96 15.42
C LEU A 42 -10.11 -8.69 16.69
N HIS A 43 -9.15 -9.56 17.04
CA HIS A 43 -8.43 -9.44 18.33
C HIS A 43 -7.12 -8.68 18.15
N LEU A 44 -6.38 -8.96 17.08
CA LEU A 44 -5.12 -8.28 16.79
C LEU A 44 -5.27 -7.01 15.94
N GLY A 45 -6.47 -6.72 15.42
CA GLY A 45 -6.72 -5.53 14.59
C GLY A 45 -5.89 -5.48 13.30
N ARG A 46 -5.39 -6.62 12.81
CA ARG A 46 -4.53 -6.67 11.62
C ARG A 46 -5.39 -6.61 10.36
N VAL A 47 -4.81 -6.01 9.32
CA VAL A 47 -5.46 -5.91 8.01
C VAL A 47 -4.88 -6.94 7.06
N GLY A 48 -5.74 -7.71 6.39
CA GLY A 48 -5.38 -8.84 5.54
C GLY A 48 -4.37 -8.48 4.47
N HIS A 49 -4.64 -7.43 3.69
CA HIS A 49 -3.77 -6.99 2.60
C HIS A 49 -2.36 -6.55 3.03
N ARG A 50 -2.07 -6.38 4.32
CA ARG A 50 -0.72 -6.08 4.84
C ARG A 50 0.08 -7.34 5.15
N ARG A 51 -0.56 -8.52 5.20
CA ARG A 51 0.05 -9.80 5.51
C ARG A 51 0.42 -10.56 4.24
N LYS A 52 1.73 -10.77 4.05
CA LYS A 52 2.32 -11.42 2.87
C LYS A 52 1.71 -12.79 2.52
N TRP A 53 1.26 -13.55 3.52
CA TRP A 53 0.68 -14.89 3.33
C TRP A 53 -0.78 -14.89 2.84
N THR A 54 -1.48 -13.76 2.89
CA THR A 54 -2.89 -13.70 2.47
C THR A 54 -3.00 -13.49 0.98
N ARG A 55 -4.02 -14.09 0.35
CA ARG A 55 -4.35 -13.83 -1.05
C ARG A 55 -4.74 -12.37 -1.28
N ALA A 56 -5.35 -11.73 -0.29
CA ALA A 56 -5.62 -10.29 -0.30
C ALA A 56 -4.37 -9.42 -0.54
N HIS A 57 -3.22 -9.79 0.05
CA HIS A 57 -1.96 -9.09 -0.19
C HIS A 57 -1.46 -9.27 -1.62
N ALA A 58 -1.53 -10.49 -2.15
CA ALA A 58 -1.15 -10.77 -3.54
C ALA A 58 -2.02 -9.98 -4.53
N GLN A 59 -3.33 -9.93 -4.32
CA GLN A 59 -4.26 -9.16 -5.16
C GLN A 59 -3.96 -7.66 -5.13
N LYS A 60 -3.69 -7.09 -3.95
CA LYS A 60 -3.32 -5.67 -3.82
C LYS A 60 -2.03 -5.36 -4.57
N LYS A 61 -1.00 -6.20 -4.42
CA LYS A 61 0.27 -6.06 -5.15
C LYS A 61 0.08 -6.15 -6.66
N ALA A 62 -0.71 -7.12 -7.14
CA ALA A 62 -0.99 -7.27 -8.57
C ALA A 62 -1.72 -6.04 -9.15
N THR A 63 -2.68 -5.49 -8.40
CA THR A 63 -3.42 -4.29 -8.81
C THR A 63 -2.50 -3.07 -8.86
N GLU A 64 -1.64 -2.88 -7.86
CA GLU A 64 -0.66 -1.78 -7.81
C GLU A 64 0.34 -1.85 -8.97
N GLN A 65 0.85 -3.05 -9.27
CA GLN A 65 1.79 -3.26 -10.38
C GLN A 65 1.15 -3.02 -11.74
N THR A 66 -0.10 -3.46 -11.92
CA THR A 66 -0.84 -3.27 -13.17
C THR A 66 -1.22 -1.81 -13.36
N GLY A 67 -1.65 -1.11 -12.31
CA GLY A 67 -1.99 0.32 -12.34
C GLY A 67 -0.79 1.21 -12.66
N GLY A 68 0.41 0.86 -12.16
CA GLY A 68 1.65 1.53 -12.54
C GLY A 68 2.00 1.32 -14.00
N ARG A 69 1.92 0.07 -14.49
CA ARG A 69 2.23 -0.26 -15.89
C ARG A 69 1.22 0.35 -16.87
N ALA A 70 -0.06 0.44 -16.49
CA ALA A 70 -1.15 1.06 -17.24
C ALA A 70 -1.07 2.59 -17.35
N ALA A 71 -0.36 3.26 -16.43
CA ALA A 71 -0.06 4.69 -16.55
C ALA A 71 1.14 4.94 -17.48
N GLN A 72 2.17 4.08 -17.37
CA GLN A 72 3.41 4.18 -18.16
C GLN A 72 3.17 3.91 -19.65
N ASN A 73 2.44 2.86 -19.99
CA ASN A 73 2.09 2.55 -21.38
C ASN A 73 1.12 3.58 -22.01
N ARG A 74 0.30 4.27 -21.21
CA ARG A 74 -0.57 5.35 -21.69
C ARG A 74 0.19 6.65 -21.97
N ALA A 75 1.25 6.95 -21.20
CA ALA A 75 2.18 8.04 -21.50
C ALA A 75 2.98 7.77 -22.79
N ALA A 76 3.45 6.54 -22.99
CA ALA A 76 4.14 6.12 -24.21
C ALA A 76 3.23 6.16 -25.46
N ALA A 77 1.96 5.73 -25.34
CA ALA A 77 1.00 5.80 -26.45
C ALA A 77 0.67 7.25 -26.86
N LYS A 78 0.69 8.19 -25.90
CA LYS A 78 0.43 9.62 -26.16
C LYS A 78 1.59 10.32 -26.88
N ALA A 79 2.81 9.79 -26.80
CA ALA A 79 3.98 10.27 -27.56
C ALA A 79 3.99 9.75 -29.01
N ALA A 80 3.40 8.59 -29.29
CA ALA A 80 3.33 8.02 -30.64
C ALA A 80 2.21 8.62 -31.52
N GLN A 81 1.24 9.31 -30.92
CA GLN A 81 0.08 9.86 -31.64
C GLN A 81 0.32 11.24 -32.28
N ASN A 82 1.54 11.81 -32.15
CA ASN A 82 1.91 13.05 -32.83
C ASN A 82 3.33 12.93 -33.43
N PRO A 83 3.49 12.32 -34.62
CA PRO A 83 4.72 12.41 -35.37
C PRO A 83 4.78 13.78 -36.05
N GLU A 84 5.54 14.72 -35.48
CA GLU A 84 5.95 15.93 -36.20
C GLU A 84 6.81 15.52 -37.42
N PRO A 85 6.52 16.01 -38.64
CA PRO A 85 7.28 15.64 -39.83
C PRO A 85 8.67 16.28 -39.84
N THR A 86 9.66 15.45 -40.17
CA THR A 86 11.07 15.73 -40.40
C THR A 86 11.34 16.87 -41.38
N ALA A 87 12.33 17.73 -41.08
CA ALA A 87 13.38 18.13 -42.05
C ALA A 87 14.61 18.75 -41.33
N PRO A 88 15.84 18.21 -41.52
CA PRO A 88 17.10 18.75 -41.00
C PRO A 88 17.90 19.55 -42.07
N ALA A 89 18.85 20.41 -41.67
CA ALA A 89 20.22 20.64 -42.22
C ALA A 89 20.82 21.99 -41.71
N PRO A 90 22.13 22.30 -41.85
CA PRO A 90 23.06 22.44 -40.73
C PRO A 90 23.77 23.81 -40.66
N GLY A 91 24.50 24.07 -39.56
CA GLY A 91 25.37 25.26 -39.48
C GLY A 91 26.12 25.35 -38.14
N ALA A 92 27.25 24.65 -38.04
CA ALA A 92 28.28 24.92 -37.03
C ALA A 92 28.95 26.29 -37.35
N PRO A 93 29.58 27.02 -36.38
CA PRO A 93 30.78 26.53 -35.68
C PRO A 93 30.90 26.87 -34.18
N ALA A 94 31.69 26.05 -33.48
CA ALA A 94 32.27 26.33 -32.15
C ALA A 94 33.45 27.33 -32.25
N PRO A 95 33.96 27.93 -31.15
CA PRO A 95 34.92 27.21 -30.28
C PRO A 95 34.98 27.61 -28.77
N GLU A 96 35.57 26.70 -27.97
CA GLU A 96 36.52 26.86 -26.81
C GLU A 96 36.22 27.85 -25.66
N LEU A 97 36.52 27.65 -24.36
CA LEU A 97 37.26 26.71 -23.50
C LEU A 97 36.91 27.12 -22.04
N ALA A 98 36.74 26.20 -21.09
CA ALA A 98 37.18 26.31 -19.69
C ALA A 98 36.63 25.17 -18.79
N GLU A 99 37.56 24.36 -18.28
CA GLU A 99 37.45 23.23 -17.32
C GLU A 99 37.21 23.70 -15.85
N PRO A 100 37.27 22.85 -14.79
CA PRO A 100 36.60 21.57 -14.46
C PRO A 100 35.83 21.60 -13.10
N ALA A 101 35.17 20.49 -12.77
CA ALA A 101 34.27 20.22 -11.62
C ALA A 101 34.85 20.44 -10.19
N PRO A 102 33.99 20.49 -9.14
CA PRO A 102 33.71 19.25 -8.39
C PRO A 102 32.25 19.04 -7.87
N GLU A 103 31.95 17.78 -7.57
CA GLU A 103 30.66 17.17 -7.18
C GLU A 103 30.24 17.41 -5.68
N PRO A 104 29.32 16.64 -5.06
CA PRO A 104 27.97 17.07 -4.69
C PRO A 104 27.72 17.12 -3.17
N ALA A 105 26.83 17.99 -2.70
CA ALA A 105 26.37 17.95 -1.30
C ALA A 105 24.93 18.46 -1.13
N THR A 106 24.01 17.53 -0.86
CA THR A 106 22.85 17.73 0.02
C THR A 106 22.95 16.63 1.07
N PRO A 107 22.65 16.84 2.37
CA PRO A 107 21.25 16.97 2.79
C PRO A 107 21.02 17.79 4.09
N GLU A 108 19.73 17.82 4.50
CA GLU A 108 19.23 18.00 5.88
C GLU A 108 18.93 19.41 6.40
N THR A 109 17.97 19.68 7.30
CA THR A 109 16.68 19.09 7.72
C THR A 109 16.06 20.20 8.61
N LYS A 110 14.78 20.56 8.43
CA LYS A 110 14.10 21.58 9.27
C LYS A 110 14.05 21.16 10.75
N PRO A 111 14.32 22.05 11.73
CA PRO A 111 14.16 21.73 13.15
C PRO A 111 12.69 21.73 13.55
N LYS A 112 12.12 20.56 13.84
CA LYS A 112 10.84 20.42 14.55
C LYS A 112 11.08 20.41 16.07
N THR A 113 10.69 21.52 16.70
CA THR A 113 9.99 21.61 18.00
C THR A 113 10.30 20.55 19.06
N ARG A 114 11.06 21.00 20.06
CA ARG A 114 11.20 20.43 21.39
C ARG A 114 9.94 20.69 22.22
N ARG A 115 9.33 19.65 22.80
CA ARG A 115 8.65 19.72 24.13
C ARG A 115 8.51 18.31 24.75
N ARG A 116 9.05 18.22 25.97
CA ARG A 116 9.16 17.06 26.89
C ARG A 116 7.87 16.91 27.75
N PRO A 117 7.75 15.86 28.60
CA PRO A 117 6.49 15.21 28.97
C PRO A 117 6.00 15.62 30.37
N LYS A 118 4.81 15.16 30.73
CA LYS A 118 4.23 15.17 32.09
C LYS A 118 3.48 13.81 32.21
N ALA A 119 4.06 12.81 32.88
CA ALA A 119 3.80 12.44 34.29
C ALA A 119 2.29 12.29 34.55
N GLU A 120 1.74 11.08 34.73
CA GLU A 120 1.79 10.17 35.91
C GLU A 120 0.47 10.25 36.70
N ALA A 121 -0.20 9.11 36.85
CA ALA A 121 -1.18 8.70 37.89
C ALA A 121 -1.71 7.32 37.44
N ALA A 122 -1.28 6.18 37.97
CA ALA A 122 -1.55 5.65 39.30
C ALA A 122 -3.04 5.71 39.66
N ASP A 123 -3.75 4.58 39.51
CA ASP A 123 -4.80 4.22 40.45
C ASP A 123 -4.85 2.69 40.55
N ALA A 124 -4.44 2.22 41.72
CA ALA A 124 -4.70 0.88 42.20
C ALA A 124 -6.04 0.96 42.93
N ASP A 125 -7.03 0.20 42.49
CA ASP A 125 -8.25 -0.02 43.29
C ASP A 125 -8.50 -1.51 43.46
N SER A 126 -8.25 -1.94 44.70
CA SER A 126 -9.08 -2.81 45.53
C SER A 126 -9.60 -4.10 44.88
N ALA A 127 -9.01 -5.27 45.14
CA ALA A 127 -9.23 -6.02 46.39
C ALA A 127 -10.67 -5.92 46.93
N SER A 128 -11.50 -6.93 46.65
CA SER A 128 -12.30 -7.68 47.65
C SER A 128 -13.46 -8.45 46.98
N PRO A 129 -13.98 -9.51 47.61
CA PRO A 129 -13.29 -10.63 48.28
C PRO A 129 -13.33 -11.92 47.44
#